data_AF-A0A2E8F3H3-F1
#
_entry.id   AF-A0A2E8F3H3-F1
#
_cell.length_a   1.000
_cell.length_b   1.000
_cell.length_c   1.000
_cell.angle_alpha   90.00
_cell.angle_beta   90.00
_cell.angle_gamma   90.00
#
_symmetry.space_group_name_H-M   'P 1'
#
loop_
_entity.id
_entity.type
_entity.pdbx_description
1 polymer ?
#
loop_
_entity_poly.entity_id
_entity_poly.type
_entity_poly.pdbx_seq_one_letter_code
_entity_poly.pdbx_strand_id
1 'polypeptide(L)'
;MNLQADHRFSTREARQTNDEALIAEISGIFAGRTATEWEELLIQADIGCVRADEALEGEFYADHPHAKANALSVEVEHPFIGKYLRYGGLVEFSLTPGLYRTSSQIGQQTKPLLREMGYDDQRIEDLGTRGIVQWADPSVGGEP
;
A
#
# COMPACT_ATOMS: atom_id res chain seq x y z
N MET A 1 -19.76 -10.95 -36.10
CA MET A 1 -19.18 -12.30 -36.31
C MET A 1 -19.46 -13.13 -35.06
N ASN A 2 -19.85 -14.40 -35.19
CA ASN A 2 -20.10 -15.28 -34.03
C ASN A 2 -18.82 -16.03 -33.67
N LEU A 3 -18.07 -15.52 -32.68
CA LEU A 3 -16.80 -16.11 -32.26
C LEU A 3 -16.95 -17.51 -31.66
N GLN A 4 -18.09 -17.82 -31.04
CA GLN A 4 -18.33 -19.15 -30.44
C GLN A 4 -18.46 -20.25 -31.50
N ALA A 5 -19.00 -19.90 -32.68
CA ALA A 5 -19.21 -20.83 -33.78
C ALA A 5 -17.99 -20.93 -34.72
N ASP A 6 -17.00 -20.04 -34.59
CA ASP A 6 -15.77 -20.11 -35.39
C ASP A 6 -14.90 -21.29 -34.92
N HIS A 7 -14.59 -22.21 -35.83
CA HIS A 7 -13.73 -23.37 -35.55
C HIS A 7 -12.38 -22.97 -34.93
N ARG A 8 -11.86 -21.78 -35.26
CA ARG A 8 -10.61 -21.24 -34.68
C ARG A 8 -10.70 -21.01 -33.18
N PHE A 9 -11.91 -20.77 -32.64
CA PHE A 9 -12.12 -20.33 -31.25
C PHE A 9 -13.12 -21.19 -30.46
N SER A 10 -13.77 -22.15 -31.11
CA SER A 10 -14.85 -22.98 -30.53
C SER A 10 -14.39 -23.85 -29.35
N THR A 11 -13.14 -24.29 -29.32
CA THR A 11 -12.56 -25.07 -28.20
C THR A 11 -11.43 -24.33 -27.51
N ARG A 12 -11.07 -24.76 -26.31
CA ARG A 12 -9.97 -24.16 -25.54
C ARG A 12 -8.62 -24.31 -26.28
N GLU A 13 -8.37 -25.49 -26.83
CA GLU A 13 -7.15 -25.83 -27.58
C GLU A 13 -7.05 -25.01 -28.87
N ALA A 14 -8.19 -24.82 -29.55
CA ALA A 14 -8.26 -23.99 -30.75
C ALA A 14 -7.97 -22.53 -30.43
N ARG A 15 -8.56 -21.97 -29.36
CA ARG A 15 -8.24 -20.60 -28.89
C ARG A 15 -6.76 -20.44 -28.58
N GLN A 16 -6.17 -21.39 -27.86
CA GLN A 16 -4.75 -21.33 -27.51
C GLN A 16 -3.84 -21.38 -28.76
N THR A 17 -4.21 -22.17 -29.77
CA THR A 17 -3.46 -22.27 -31.03
C THR A 17 -3.62 -21.01 -31.89
N ASN A 18 -4.76 -20.33 -31.79
CA ASN A 18 -5.12 -19.15 -32.59
C ASN A 18 -5.17 -17.87 -31.74
N ASP A 19 -4.35 -17.78 -30.69
CA ASP A 19 -4.47 -16.75 -29.65
C ASP A 19 -4.31 -15.34 -30.22
N GLU A 20 -3.31 -15.12 -31.09
CA GLU A 20 -3.10 -13.83 -31.77
C GLU A 20 -4.31 -13.41 -32.63
N ALA A 21 -4.91 -14.37 -33.35
CA ALA A 21 -6.10 -14.11 -34.15
C ALA A 21 -7.31 -13.80 -33.26
N LEU A 22 -7.45 -14.48 -32.12
CA LEU A 22 -8.52 -14.21 -31.17
C LEU A 22 -8.36 -12.82 -30.54
N ILE A 23 -7.14 -12.45 -30.15
CA ILE A 23 -6.81 -11.12 -29.62
C ILE A 23 -7.20 -10.04 -30.61
N ALA A 24 -6.88 -10.20 -31.90
CA ALA A 24 -7.23 -9.21 -32.92
C ALA A 24 -8.74 -8.99 -33.02
N GLU A 25 -9.53 -10.06 -33.05
CA GLU A 25 -10.99 -9.98 -33.13
C GLU A 25 -11.61 -9.37 -31.86
N ILE A 26 -11.17 -9.82 -30.68
CA ILE A 26 -11.66 -9.30 -29.40
C ILE A 26 -11.25 -7.84 -29.23
N SER A 27 -10.03 -7.45 -29.60
CA SER A 27 -9.57 -6.06 -29.52
C SER A 27 -10.43 -5.12 -30.36
N GLY A 28 -10.85 -5.56 -31.56
CA GLY A 28 -11.78 -4.80 -32.40
C GLY A 28 -13.14 -4.60 -31.73
N ILE A 29 -13.63 -5.59 -30.97
CA ILE A 29 -14.86 -5.45 -30.17
C ILE A 29 -14.64 -4.47 -29.02
N PHE A 30 -13.56 -4.64 -28.24
CA PHE A 30 -13.26 -3.79 -27.08
C PHE A 30 -13.05 -2.32 -27.48
N ALA A 31 -12.54 -2.04 -28.67
CA ALA A 31 -12.41 -0.67 -29.19
C ALA A 31 -13.75 0.06 -29.40
N GLY A 32 -14.88 -0.65 -29.39
CA GLY A 32 -16.21 -0.08 -29.63
C GLY A 32 -16.86 0.63 -28.44
N ARG A 33 -16.29 0.54 -27.22
CA ARG A 33 -16.78 1.20 -26.01
C ARG A 33 -15.60 1.64 -25.14
N THR A 34 -15.85 2.52 -24.17
CA THR A 34 -14.86 2.87 -23.16
C THR A 34 -14.58 1.70 -22.22
N ALA A 35 -13.42 1.69 -21.59
CA ALA A 35 -13.05 0.64 -20.63
C ALA A 35 -14.03 0.57 -19.43
N THR A 36 -14.52 1.72 -18.95
CA THR A 36 -15.52 1.78 -17.87
C THR A 36 -16.82 1.09 -18.28
N GLU A 37 -17.32 1.34 -19.50
CA GLU A 37 -18.55 0.69 -19.98
C GLU A 37 -18.38 -0.83 -20.15
N TRP A 38 -17.19 -1.28 -20.52
CA TRP A 38 -16.89 -2.72 -20.58
C TRP A 38 -16.83 -3.36 -19.21
N GLU A 39 -16.14 -2.73 -18.25
CA GLU A 39 -16.07 -3.19 -16.87
C GLU A 39 -17.48 -3.34 -16.27
N GLU A 40 -18.33 -2.30 -16.38
CA GLU A 40 -19.70 -2.34 -15.90
C GLU A 40 -20.53 -3.48 -16.53
N LEU A 41 -20.43 -3.63 -17.87
CA LEU A 41 -21.20 -4.65 -18.60
C LEU A 41 -20.74 -6.08 -18.27
N LEU A 42 -19.43 -6.30 -18.19
CA LEU A 42 -18.86 -7.63 -18.00
C LEU A 42 -19.00 -8.09 -16.54
N ILE A 43 -18.87 -7.20 -15.56
CA ILE A 43 -19.14 -7.51 -14.14
C ILE A 43 -20.60 -7.95 -13.96
N GLN A 44 -21.57 -7.28 -14.60
CA GLN A 44 -22.98 -7.68 -14.55
C GLN A 44 -23.23 -9.06 -15.17
N ALA A 45 -22.35 -9.51 -16.06
CA ALA A 45 -22.37 -10.83 -16.67
C ALA A 45 -21.53 -11.88 -15.92
N ASP A 46 -21.05 -11.57 -14.71
CA ASP A 46 -20.16 -12.44 -13.89
C ASP A 46 -18.81 -12.74 -14.58
N ILE A 47 -18.32 -11.79 -15.38
CA ILE A 47 -17.02 -11.85 -16.05
C ILE A 47 -16.09 -10.86 -15.37
N GLY A 48 -15.00 -11.37 -14.79
CA GLY A 48 -13.93 -10.55 -14.22
C GLY A 48 -13.25 -9.70 -15.29
N CYS A 49 -13.60 -8.42 -15.34
CA CYS A 49 -12.97 -7.41 -16.19
C CYS A 49 -12.90 -6.13 -15.38
N VAL A 50 -11.71 -5.53 -15.33
CA VAL A 50 -11.48 -4.25 -14.66
C VAL A 50 -10.82 -3.31 -15.64
N ARG A 51 -11.17 -2.02 -15.57
CA ARG A 51 -10.42 -1.01 -16.29
C ARG A 51 -8.99 -0.98 -15.74
N ALA A 52 -8.00 -1.05 -16.63
CA ALA A 52 -6.63 -0.75 -16.26
C ALA A 52 -6.54 0.73 -15.85
N ASP A 53 -6.16 1.01 -14.61
CA ASP A 53 -5.95 2.35 -14.10
C ASP A 53 -4.58 2.89 -14.53
N GLU A 54 -4.50 4.21 -14.69
CA GLU A 54 -3.25 4.92 -14.99
C GLU A 54 -2.63 5.54 -13.72
N ALA A 55 -3.25 5.33 -12.56
CA ALA A 55 -2.81 5.94 -11.31
C ALA A 55 -1.39 5.46 -10.96
N LEU A 56 -0.51 6.41 -10.66
CA LEU A 56 0.79 6.07 -10.10
C LEU A 56 0.58 5.43 -8.73
N GLU A 57 1.46 4.49 -8.36
CA GLU A 57 1.38 3.78 -7.08
C GLU A 57 1.14 4.74 -5.90
N GLY A 58 1.88 5.84 -5.83
CA GLY A 58 1.73 6.85 -4.78
C GLY A 58 0.34 7.52 -4.75
N GLU A 59 -0.25 7.81 -5.91
CA GLU A 59 -1.59 8.39 -6.01
C GLU A 59 -2.66 7.38 -5.60
N PHE A 60 -2.47 6.11 -5.98
CA PHE A 60 -3.36 5.04 -5.55
C PHE A 60 -3.43 4.95 -4.03
N TYR A 61 -2.27 4.86 -3.37
CA TYR A 61 -2.21 4.74 -1.91
C TYR A 61 -2.63 6.00 -1.19
N ALA A 62 -2.40 7.19 -1.76
CA ALA A 62 -2.78 8.44 -1.13
C ALA A 62 -4.30 8.70 -1.22
N ASP A 63 -4.88 8.49 -2.40
CA ASP A 63 -6.18 9.08 -2.72
C ASP A 63 -7.26 8.13 -3.21
N HIS A 64 -6.91 6.93 -3.67
CA HIS A 64 -7.88 6.02 -4.28
C HIS A 64 -8.97 5.58 -3.28
N PRO A 65 -10.26 5.56 -3.67
CA PRO A 65 -11.35 5.11 -2.80
C PRO A 65 -11.13 3.73 -2.19
N HIS A 66 -10.60 2.77 -2.97
CA HIS A 66 -10.24 1.44 -2.45
C HIS A 66 -9.13 1.50 -1.39
N ALA A 67 -8.09 2.32 -1.59
CA ALA A 67 -7.00 2.44 -0.62
C ALA A 67 -7.48 3.06 0.70
N LYS A 68 -8.32 4.10 0.62
CA LYS A 68 -8.95 4.74 1.79
C LYS A 68 -9.90 3.79 2.52
N ALA A 69 -10.74 3.06 1.78
CA ALA A 69 -11.70 2.12 2.35
C ALA A 69 -11.04 0.93 3.09
N ASN A 70 -9.84 0.53 2.67
CA ASN A 70 -9.09 -0.57 3.25
C ASN A 70 -7.91 -0.11 4.13
N ALA A 71 -7.86 1.18 4.50
CA ALA A 71 -6.79 1.75 5.33
C ALA A 71 -5.36 1.38 4.84
N LEU A 72 -5.17 1.30 3.52
CA LEU A 72 -3.86 0.97 2.93
C LEU A 72 -2.83 2.09 3.14
N SER A 73 -3.31 3.29 3.44
CA SER A 73 -2.54 4.38 4.00
C SER A 73 -3.24 4.93 5.23
N VAL A 74 -2.47 5.32 6.24
CA VAL A 74 -2.96 5.86 7.50
C VAL A 74 -2.28 7.19 7.78
N GLU A 75 -3.07 8.17 8.25
CA GLU A 75 -2.53 9.45 8.70
C GLU A 75 -1.86 9.27 10.06
N VAL A 76 -0.60 9.70 10.15
CA VAL A 76 0.14 9.76 11.40
C VAL A 76 0.70 11.17 11.57
N GLU A 77 0.87 11.59 12.83
CA GLU A 77 1.41 12.91 13.15
C GLU A 77 2.84 12.77 13.68
N HIS A 78 3.79 13.37 12.96
CA HIS A 78 5.15 13.54 13.45
C HIS A 78 5.26 14.88 14.19
N PRO A 79 5.87 14.94 15.38
CA PRO A 79 5.92 16.18 16.16
C PRO A 79 6.55 17.39 15.43
N PHE A 80 7.37 17.16 14.39
CA PHE A 80 8.07 18.22 13.63
C PHE A 80 7.63 18.36 12.18
N ILE A 81 7.22 17.26 11.55
CA ILE A 81 6.85 17.25 10.12
C ILE A 81 5.34 17.52 9.99
N GLY A 82 4.59 17.37 11.08
CA GLY A 82 3.14 17.42 11.09
C GLY A 82 2.54 16.13 10.58
N LYS A 83 1.34 16.24 10.02
CA LYS A 83 0.58 15.10 9.50
C LYS A 83 1.15 14.62 8.18
N TYR A 84 1.28 13.30 8.04
CA TYR A 84 1.66 12.66 6.78
C TYR A 84 1.03 11.28 6.67
N LEU A 85 0.99 10.74 5.45
CA LEU A 85 0.50 9.39 5.19
C LEU A 85 1.65 8.37 5.34
N ARG A 86 1.37 7.30 6.08
CA ARG A 86 2.21 6.11 6.17
C ARG A 86 1.47 4.94 5.56
N TYR A 87 2.19 4.02 4.92
CA TYR A 87 1.59 2.75 4.50
C TYR A 87 0.98 2.02 5.69
N GLY A 88 -0.28 1.62 5.52
CA GLY A 88 -1.02 0.74 6.41
C GLY A 88 -0.70 -0.73 6.13
N GLY A 89 -1.58 -1.61 6.59
CA GLY A 89 -1.44 -3.05 6.41
C GLY A 89 -2.11 -3.52 5.14
N LEU A 90 -1.42 -4.37 4.37
CA LEU A 90 -2.05 -5.09 3.26
C LEU A 90 -2.97 -6.23 3.73
N VAL A 91 -2.84 -6.60 5.01
CA VAL A 91 -3.63 -7.64 5.68
C VAL A 91 -4.06 -7.12 7.03
N GLU A 92 -5.35 -7.25 7.32
CA GLU A 92 -5.93 -6.89 8.61
C GLU A 92 -6.28 -8.12 9.44
N PHE A 93 -6.05 -8.03 10.75
CA PHE A 93 -6.38 -9.06 11.71
C PHE A 93 -7.42 -8.53 12.70
N SER A 94 -8.55 -9.23 12.83
CA SER A 94 -9.66 -8.80 13.68
C SER A 94 -9.32 -8.77 15.18
N LEU A 95 -8.41 -9.63 15.63
CA LEU A 95 -8.00 -9.70 17.05
C LEU A 95 -6.77 -8.85 17.37
N THR A 96 -5.91 -8.61 16.38
CA THR A 96 -4.63 -7.90 16.55
C THR A 96 -4.44 -6.91 15.41
N PRO A 97 -5.26 -5.86 15.34
CA PRO A 97 -5.14 -4.85 14.29
C PRO A 97 -3.75 -4.24 14.30
N GLY A 98 -3.24 -3.90 13.11
CA GLY A 98 -1.92 -3.28 12.96
C GLY A 98 -1.84 -1.93 13.69
N LEU A 99 -0.70 -1.68 14.33
CA LEU A 99 -0.44 -0.43 15.03
C LEU A 99 0.56 0.41 14.24
N TYR A 100 0.07 1.44 13.58
CA TYR A 100 0.88 2.31 12.74
C TYR A 100 1.15 3.64 13.46
N ARG A 101 2.34 3.76 14.06
CA ARG A 101 2.78 4.98 14.74
C ARG A 101 3.61 5.87 13.83
N THR A 102 3.92 7.08 14.27
CA THR A 102 4.95 7.90 13.63
C THR A 102 6.36 7.30 13.84
N SER A 103 7.37 7.82 13.14
CA SER A 103 8.77 7.41 13.35
C SER A 103 9.27 7.81 14.74
N SER A 104 10.14 6.99 15.33
CA SER A 104 10.87 7.39 16.53
C SER A 104 11.97 8.39 16.20
N GLN A 105 12.23 9.28 17.14
CA GLN A 105 13.33 10.22 17.00
C GLN A 105 14.65 9.59 17.41
N ILE A 106 15.73 10.18 16.90
CA ILE A 106 17.09 9.81 17.30
C ILE A 106 17.21 9.98 18.82
N GLY A 107 17.57 8.90 19.51
CA GLY A 107 17.78 8.92 20.96
C GLY A 107 16.52 8.88 21.82
N GLN A 108 15.31 8.80 21.24
CA GLN A 108 14.04 8.84 21.98
C GLN A 108 13.92 7.70 23.01
N GLN A 109 14.42 6.51 22.66
CA GLN A 109 14.34 5.32 23.51
C GLN A 109 15.60 5.07 24.33
N THR A 110 16.63 5.93 24.26
CA THR A 110 17.92 5.70 24.93
C THR A 110 17.77 5.59 26.45
N LYS A 111 17.16 6.59 27.10
CA LYS A 111 17.00 6.59 28.57
C LYS A 111 16.07 5.46 29.05
N PRO A 112 14.87 5.25 28.46
CA PRO A 112 14.01 4.12 28.83
C PRO A 112 14.71 2.77 28.76
N LEU A 113 15.41 2.47 27.65
CA LEU A 113 16.10 1.20 27.48
C LEU A 113 17.27 1.01 28.46
N LEU A 114 18.05 2.05 28.74
CA LEU A 114 19.13 1.95 29.74
C LEU A 114 18.60 1.68 31.15
N ARG A 115 17.45 2.27 31.52
CA ARG A 115 16.78 1.99 32.80
C ARG A 115 16.26 0.55 32.85
N GLU A 116 15.65 0.06 31.78
CA GLU A 116 15.21 -1.34 31.67
C GLU A 116 16.38 -2.32 31.79
N MET A 117 17.57 -1.94 31.32
CA MET A 117 18.81 -2.71 31.47
C MET A 117 19.43 -2.63 32.86
N GLY A 118 18.87 -1.84 33.78
CA GLY A 118 19.34 -1.71 35.17
C GLY A 118 20.41 -0.65 35.41
N TYR A 119 20.60 0.30 34.49
CA TYR A 119 21.44 1.47 34.76
C TYR A 119 20.68 2.48 35.62
N ASP A 120 21.33 2.98 36.66
CA ASP A 120 20.83 4.12 37.42
C ASP A 120 20.96 5.44 36.63
N ASP A 121 20.20 6.46 37.03
CA ASP A 121 20.20 7.75 36.34
C ASP A 121 21.59 8.40 36.33
N GLN A 122 22.42 8.17 37.36
CA GLN A 122 23.77 8.75 37.44
C GLN A 122 24.69 8.18 36.35
N ARG A 123 24.68 6.86 36.16
CA ARG A 123 25.43 6.19 35.10
C ARG A 123 24.89 6.55 33.72
N ILE A 124 23.57 6.68 33.58
CA ILE A 124 22.98 7.12 32.32
C ILE A 124 23.54 8.49 31.95
N GLU A 125 23.46 9.48 32.84
CA GLU A 125 23.98 10.83 32.55
C GLU A 125 25.51 10.86 32.32
N ASP A 126 26.31 10.01 32.97
CA ASP A 126 27.74 9.83 32.68
C ASP A 126 27.98 9.40 31.22
N LEU A 127 27.21 8.41 30.73
CA LEU A 127 27.32 7.93 29.36
C LEU A 127 27.01 9.03 28.34
N GLY A 128 26.00 9.86 28.62
CA GLY A 128 25.68 11.00 27.76
C GLY A 128 26.75 12.08 27.80
N THR A 129 27.25 12.43 28.99
CA THR A 129 28.31 13.43 29.16
C THR A 129 29.59 13.04 28.42
N ARG A 130 29.90 11.73 28.39
CA ARG A 130 31.05 11.18 27.65
C ARG A 130 30.81 11.02 26.15
N GLY A 131 29.62 11.36 25.65
CA GLY A 131 29.25 11.21 24.25
C GLY A 131 29.12 9.76 23.77
N ILE A 132 28.92 8.81 24.68
CA ILE A 132 28.76 7.38 24.35
C ILE A 132 27.34 7.10 23.84
N VAL A 133 26.36 7.81 24.41
CA VAL A 133 24.95 7.76 24.02
C VAL A 133 24.41 9.18 23.86
N GLN A 134 23.28 9.30 23.19
CA GLN A 134 22.55 10.56 23.02
C GLN A 134 21.06 10.36 23.30
N TRP A 135 20.41 11.43 23.75
CA TRP A 135 18.96 11.51 23.95
C TRP A 135 18.34 12.25 22.79
N ALA A 136 17.01 12.17 22.68
CA ALA A 136 16.31 13.01 21.74
C ALA A 136 16.44 14.47 22.16
N ASP A 137 16.83 15.31 21.20
CA ASP A 137 17.03 16.74 21.41
C ASP A 137 15.68 17.46 21.24
N PRO A 138 15.12 18.13 22.26
CA PRO A 138 13.83 18.82 22.16
C PRO A 138 13.78 19.89 21.07
N SER A 139 14.93 20.43 20.66
CA SER A 139 15.05 21.42 19.59
C SER A 139 15.04 20.81 18.18
N VAL A 140 15.17 19.48 18.06
CA VAL A 140 15.21 18.72 16.80
C VAL A 140 14.23 17.54 16.81
N GLY A 141 13.48 17.34 17.90
CA GLY A 141 12.85 16.05 18.15
C GLY A 141 12.29 15.85 19.54
N GLY A 142 13.17 15.65 20.51
CA GLY A 142 12.91 14.89 21.73
C GLY A 142 11.76 15.38 22.59
N GLU A 143 10.86 14.45 22.94
CA GLU A 143 10.23 14.57 24.25
C GLU A 143 11.32 14.50 25.34
N PRO A 144 11.18 15.28 26.42
CA PRO A 144 12.15 15.33 27.52
C PRO A 144 12.39 13.99 28.22
#